data_AF-A0A538C271-F1
#
_entry.id   AF-A0A538C271-F1
#
_cell.length_a   1.000
_cell.length_b   1.000
_cell.length_c   1.000
_cell.angle_alpha   90.00
_cell.angle_beta   90.00
_cell.angle_gamma   90.00
#
_symmetry.space_group_name_H-M   'P 1'
#
loop_
_entity.id
_entity.type
_entity.pdbx_description
1 polymer ?
#
loop_
_entity_poly.entity_id
_entity_poly.type
_entity_poly.pdbx_seq_one_letter_code
_entity_poly.pdbx_strand_id
1 'polypeptide(L)'
;MADEAIEPDATAPNPRTRLMNEVAEQMDAIESDFGSDYEIGRVITIVEVTGPDGNVGLRVRAGQYPWIALGMLEFAKKSLEATMRG
;
A
#
# COMPACT_ATOMS: atom_id res chain seq x y z
N MET A 1 -21.29 -12.02 29.92
CA MET A 1 -20.05 -11.47 29.35
C MET A 1 -20.48 -10.68 28.13
N ALA A 2 -20.59 -9.36 28.29
CA ALA A 2 -20.90 -8.48 27.17
C ALA A 2 -19.62 -8.35 26.34
N ASP A 3 -19.71 -8.61 25.03
CA ASP A 3 -18.69 -8.18 24.07
C ASP A 3 -18.55 -6.67 24.21
N GLU A 4 -17.46 -6.24 24.85
CA GLU A 4 -17.04 -4.84 24.84
C GLU A 4 -16.54 -4.57 23.43
N ALA A 5 -17.47 -4.22 22.54
CA ALA A 5 -17.16 -3.69 21.23
C ALA A 5 -16.33 -2.42 21.46
N ILE A 6 -15.03 -2.54 21.22
CA ILE A 6 -14.09 -1.41 21.23
C ILE A 6 -14.67 -0.38 20.26
N GLU A 7 -15.27 0.69 20.80
CA GLU A 7 -15.74 1.80 19.99
C GLU A 7 -14.51 2.38 19.29
N PRO A 8 -14.49 2.47 17.95
CA PRO A 8 -13.35 3.03 17.25
C PRO A 8 -13.22 4.49 17.66
N ASP A 9 -12.12 4.83 18.32
CA ASP A 9 -11.72 6.19 18.67
C ASP A 9 -11.86 7.10 17.42
N ALA A 10 -12.85 7.99 17.46
CA ALA A 10 -13.19 8.88 16.35
C ALA A 10 -12.12 9.96 16.08
N THR A 11 -11.09 10.04 16.93
CA THR A 11 -9.96 10.97 16.81
C THR A 11 -8.66 10.31 16.35
N ALA A 12 -8.57 8.98 16.36
CA ALA A 12 -7.45 8.28 15.72
C ALA A 12 -7.65 8.34 14.19
N PRO A 13 -6.62 8.70 13.40
CA PRO A 13 -6.72 8.71 11.95
C PRO A 13 -7.10 7.31 11.49
N ASN A 14 -8.36 7.16 11.06
CA ASN A 14 -8.91 5.87 10.68
C ASN A 14 -8.05 5.30 9.52
N PRO A 15 -7.39 4.15 9.69
CA PRO A 15 -6.50 3.59 8.66
C PRO A 15 -7.19 3.39 7.31
N ARG A 16 -8.51 3.14 7.34
CA ARG A 16 -9.35 3.07 6.13
C ARG A 16 -9.46 4.42 5.44
N THR A 17 -9.70 5.49 6.18
CA THR A 17 -9.78 6.86 5.63
C THR A 17 -8.46 7.25 4.99
N ARG A 18 -7.32 6.92 5.61
CA ARG A 18 -6.00 7.17 5.03
C ARG A 18 -5.84 6.46 3.69
N LEU A 19 -6.13 5.16 3.62
CA LEU A 19 -6.04 4.41 2.36
C LEU A 19 -6.99 4.96 1.29
N MET A 20 -8.20 5.36 1.68
CA MET A 20 -9.18 5.94 0.74
C MET A 20 -8.70 7.27 0.18
N ASN A 21 -8.12 8.14 1.01
CA ASN A 21 -7.55 9.41 0.57
C ASN A 21 -6.41 9.19 -0.45
N GLU A 22 -5.49 8.27 -0.17
CA GLU A 22 -4.36 7.95 -1.07
C GLU A 22 -4.84 7.40 -2.42
N VAL A 23 -5.88 6.57 -2.42
CA VAL A 23 -6.48 6.06 -3.66
C VAL A 23 -7.19 7.18 -4.43
N ALA A 24 -7.91 8.07 -3.73
CA ALA A 24 -8.59 9.20 -4.34
C ALA A 24 -7.58 10.15 -5.01
N GLU A 25 -6.50 10.51 -4.31
CA GLU A 25 -5.43 11.35 -4.84
C GLU A 25 -4.78 10.73 -6.10
N GLN A 26 -4.57 9.41 -6.12
CA GLN A 26 -4.08 8.70 -7.31
C GLN A 26 -5.09 8.71 -8.46
N MET A 27 -6.39 8.59 -8.17
CA MET A 27 -7.43 8.66 -9.19
C MET A 27 -7.49 10.05 -9.83
N ASP A 28 -7.47 11.11 -9.02
CA ASP A 28 -7.47 12.50 -9.50
C ASP A 28 -6.23 12.78 -10.38
N ALA A 29 -5.07 12.25 -9.99
CA ALA A 29 -3.84 12.37 -10.78
C ALA A 29 -3.95 11.67 -12.15
N ILE A 30 -4.47 10.44 -12.18
CA ILE A 30 -4.66 9.70 -13.43
C ILE A 30 -5.65 10.43 -14.35
N GLU A 31 -6.76 10.95 -13.82
CA GLU A 31 -7.74 11.70 -14.62
C GLU A 31 -7.13 12.99 -15.20
N SER A 32 -6.32 13.70 -14.41
CA SER A 32 -5.56 14.85 -14.90
C SER A 32 -4.58 14.49 -16.01
N ASP A 33 -3.93 13.32 -15.93
CA ASP A 33 -2.88 12.88 -16.86
C ASP A 33 -3.44 12.26 -18.16
N PHE A 34 -4.53 11.51 -18.08
CA PHE A 34 -5.09 10.71 -19.18
C PHE A 34 -6.46 11.22 -19.68
N GLY A 35 -7.03 12.26 -19.07
CA GLY A 35 -8.35 12.80 -19.39
C GLY A 35 -9.48 11.95 -18.84
N SER A 36 -10.66 11.97 -19.46
CA SER A 36 -11.83 11.18 -19.01
C SER A 36 -12.04 9.87 -19.77
N ASP A 37 -11.20 9.58 -20.77
CA ASP A 37 -11.35 8.41 -21.65
C ASP A 37 -10.15 7.46 -21.49
N TYR A 38 -10.03 6.88 -20.29
CA TYR A 38 -9.00 5.89 -19.96
C TYR A 38 -9.59 4.68 -19.24
N GLU A 39 -8.93 3.54 -19.39
CA GLU A 39 -9.24 2.33 -18.63
C GLU A 39 -8.11 2.03 -17.65
N ILE A 40 -8.45 1.89 -16.37
CA ILE A 40 -7.50 1.40 -15.37
C ILE A 40 -7.29 -0.08 -15.61
N GLY A 41 -6.08 -0.44 -16.03
CA GLY A 41 -5.67 -1.83 -16.19
C GLY A 41 -5.51 -2.55 -14.85
N ARG A 42 -4.26 -2.77 -14.42
CA ARG A 42 -3.95 -3.59 -13.25
C ARG A 42 -3.30 -2.77 -12.14
N VAL A 43 -3.70 -3.03 -10.90
CA VAL A 43 -3.32 -2.21 -9.74
C VAL A 43 -2.45 -3.01 -8.76
N ILE A 44 -1.41 -2.37 -8.23
CA ILE A 44 -0.51 -2.90 -7.20
C ILE A 44 -0.63 -2.00 -5.99
N THR A 45 -0.70 -2.60 -4.81
CA THR A 45 -0.80 -1.88 -3.55
C THR A 45 0.30 -2.39 -2.64
N ILE A 46 1.07 -1.49 -2.04
CA ILE A 46 2.03 -1.79 -0.97
C ILE A 46 1.62 -0.95 0.22
N VAL A 47 1.35 -1.57 1.35
CA VAL A 47 0.91 -0.88 2.56
C VAL A 47 1.83 -1.25 3.70
N GLU A 48 2.45 -0.25 4.31
CA GLU A 48 3.14 -0.42 5.59
C GLU A 48 2.13 -0.33 6.75
N VAL A 49 2.23 -1.26 7.68
CA VAL A 49 1.38 -1.39 8.85
C VAL A 49 2.26 -1.29 10.09
N THR A 50 2.04 -0.28 10.92
CA THR A 50 2.73 -0.13 12.19
C THR A 50 1.85 -0.66 13.31
N GLY A 51 2.35 -1.67 14.03
CA GLY A 51 1.73 -2.24 15.20
C GLY A 51 1.95 -1.38 16.45
N PRO A 52 1.10 -1.53 17.47
CA PRO A 52 1.19 -0.77 18.72
C PRO A 52 2.46 -1.07 19.53
N ASP A 53 3.11 -2.19 19.23
CA ASP A 53 4.39 -2.66 19.79
C ASP A 53 5.62 -2.15 19.01
N GLY A 54 5.40 -1.27 18.03
CA GLY A 54 6.46 -0.74 17.16
C GLY A 54 6.87 -1.70 16.04
N ASN A 55 6.21 -2.86 15.91
CA ASN A 55 6.48 -3.77 14.82
C ASN A 55 5.96 -3.21 13.50
N VAL A 56 6.80 -3.24 12.46
CA VAL A 56 6.43 -2.81 11.11
C VAL A 56 6.16 -4.02 10.24
N GLY A 57 4.98 -4.07 9.61
CA GLY A 57 4.56 -5.11 8.69
C GLY A 57 4.24 -4.56 7.32
N LEU A 58 4.82 -5.10 6.26
CA LEU A 58 4.51 -4.72 4.87
C LEU A 58 3.45 -5.64 4.27
N ARG A 59 2.42 -5.05 3.64
CA ARG A 59 1.33 -5.72 2.94
C ARG A 59 1.38 -5.35 1.46
N VAL A 60 1.93 -6.24 0.65
CA VAL A 60 1.99 -6.08 -0.80
C VAL A 60 0.87 -6.89 -1.45
N ARG A 61 -0.09 -6.20 -2.06
CA ARG A 61 -1.10 -6.78 -2.95
C ARG A 61 -0.82 -6.34 -4.38
N ALA A 62 -0.09 -7.16 -5.10
CA ALA A 62 0.31 -6.92 -6.47
C ALA A 62 -0.68 -7.58 -7.44
N GLY A 63 -1.61 -6.84 -8.05
CA GLY A 63 -2.47 -7.32 -9.15
C GLY A 63 -1.90 -7.11 -10.55
N GLN A 64 -0.73 -6.47 -10.61
CA GLN A 64 0.10 -5.98 -11.72
C GLN A 64 -0.16 -6.42 -13.20
N TYR A 65 0.31 -5.62 -14.21
CA TYR A 65 1.10 -6.23 -15.30
C TYR A 65 2.46 -6.58 -14.68
N PRO A 66 2.68 -7.85 -14.29
CA PRO A 66 3.52 -8.19 -13.14
C PRO A 66 4.99 -8.00 -13.22
N TRP A 67 5.52 -7.74 -14.40
CA TRP A 67 6.93 -7.92 -14.68
C TRP A 67 7.82 -6.77 -14.21
N ILE A 68 7.27 -5.58 -13.92
CA ILE A 68 8.11 -4.44 -13.54
C ILE A 68 8.16 -4.21 -12.04
N ALA A 69 7.03 -4.29 -11.32
CA ALA A 69 7.16 -4.36 -9.88
C ALA A 69 7.70 -5.74 -9.41
N LEU A 70 7.83 -6.72 -10.32
CA LEU A 70 8.84 -7.79 -10.29
C LEU A 70 10.28 -7.26 -10.29
N GLY A 71 10.66 -6.50 -11.32
CA GLY A 71 12.05 -6.10 -11.53
C GLY A 71 12.61 -5.25 -10.39
N MET A 72 11.78 -4.41 -9.76
CA MET A 72 12.22 -3.56 -8.66
C MET A 72 12.19 -4.25 -7.29
N LEU A 73 11.29 -5.21 -7.08
CA LEU A 73 11.41 -6.12 -5.93
C LEU A 73 12.65 -7.02 -6.08
N GLU A 74 13.02 -7.40 -7.30
CA GLU A 74 14.24 -8.16 -7.59
C GLU A 74 15.53 -7.37 -7.41
N PHE A 75 15.51 -6.08 -7.73
CA PHE A 75 16.64 -5.21 -7.42
C PHE A 75 16.79 -5.00 -5.90
N ALA A 76 15.69 -4.68 -5.20
CA ALA A 76 15.69 -4.53 -3.74
C ALA A 76 16.17 -5.80 -3.01
N LYS A 77 15.79 -6.98 -3.50
CA LYS A 77 16.27 -8.29 -3.01
C LYS A 77 17.77 -8.49 -3.20
N LYS A 78 18.29 -8.14 -4.38
CA LYS A 78 19.71 -8.34 -4.70
C LYS A 78 20.62 -7.41 -3.92
N SER A 79 20.21 -6.17 -3.69
CA SER A 79 20.99 -5.24 -2.88
C SER A 79 21.04 -5.67 -1.41
N LEU A 80 19.96 -6.24 -0.87
CA LEU A 80 19.97 -6.80 0.49
C LEU A 80 20.88 -8.04 0.62
N GLU A 81 20.84 -8.97 -0.35
CA GLU A 81 21.74 -10.13 -0.41
C GLU A 81 23.22 -9.74 -0.52
N ALA A 82 23.53 -8.63 -1.19
CA ALA A 82 24.88 -8.10 -1.29
C ALA A 82 25.38 -7.54 0.05
N THR A 83 24.51 -6.93 0.85
CA THR A 83 24.86 -6.37 2.16
C THR A 83 25.03 -7.43 3.25
N MET A 84 24.46 -8.63 3.10
CA MET A 84 24.53 -9.71 4.12
C MET A 84 25.65 -10.74 3.90
N ARG A 85 26.33 -10.71 2.75
CA ARG A 85 27.49 -11.59 2.44
C ARG A 85 28.85 -10.94 2.69
N GLY A 86 28.88 -9.64 2.98
CA GLY A 86 30.04 -8.96 3.55
C GLY A 86 30.03 -9.05 5.07
#